data_AF-A0A7X7Z696-F1
#
_entry.id   AF-A0A7X7Z696-F1
#
_cell.length_a   1.000
_cell.length_b   1.000
_cell.length_c   1.000
_cell.angle_alpha   90.00
_cell.angle_beta   90.00
_cell.angle_gamma   90.00
#
_symmetry.space_group_name_H-M   'P 1'
#
loop_
_entity.id
_entity.type
_entity.pdbx_description
1 polymer ?
#
loop_
_entity_poly.entity_id
_entity_poly.type
_entity_poly.pdbx_seq_one_letter_code
_entity_poly.pdbx_strand_id
1 'polypeptide(L)'
;GSRDGVLVKETKKEEQETIKENNAPRRPKVLEASVVRFVNGTEEWVAVVGIYNGRPYEIFTGKAEGFYAPKWVTSGWVIKNRLPDGSSRYDFQFMDKEGYRTTIEGLSRMFDKEYWNYAKLISGVLRHGMPLPSVIDLVSKLRLDSDSINSWKTGVERALKQFIPDGTVVAKAQCPNCGQTGTLVYQEGCLKCTSCNYSKCG
;
A
#
# COMPACT_ATOMS: atom_id res chain seq x y z
N GLY A 1 21.36 -45.78 -41.51
CA GLY A 1 21.56 -44.41 -42.02
C GLY A 1 20.81 -43.45 -41.12
N SER A 2 21.56 -42.68 -40.35
CA SER A 2 21.09 -41.66 -39.40
C SER A 2 20.16 -40.64 -40.04
N ARG A 3 19.11 -40.21 -39.34
CA ARG A 3 18.54 -38.85 -39.44
C ARG A 3 18.09 -38.42 -38.06
N ASP A 4 19.09 -38.09 -37.25
CA ASP A 4 19.21 -36.86 -36.46
C ASP A 4 17.95 -36.32 -35.78
N GLY A 5 18.00 -36.37 -34.45
CA GLY A 5 17.18 -35.55 -33.58
C GLY A 5 17.43 -34.07 -33.85
N VAL A 6 16.38 -33.39 -34.28
CA VAL A 6 16.37 -31.93 -34.33
C VAL A 6 15.92 -31.44 -32.97
N LEU A 7 16.91 -31.14 -32.12
CA LEU A 7 16.76 -30.25 -30.98
C LEU A 7 16.22 -28.91 -31.50
N VAL A 8 14.93 -28.67 -31.30
CA VAL A 8 14.33 -27.34 -31.45
C VAL A 8 14.95 -26.48 -30.36
N LYS A 9 15.98 -25.70 -30.72
CA LYS A 9 16.48 -24.61 -29.88
C LYS A 9 15.29 -23.67 -29.66
N GLU A 10 14.77 -23.64 -28.43
CA GLU A 10 13.92 -22.55 -27.98
C GLU A 10 14.75 -21.27 -28.08
N THR A 11 14.54 -20.52 -29.16
CA THR A 11 14.94 -19.13 -29.25
C THR A 11 14.21 -18.40 -28.14
N LYS A 12 14.92 -18.12 -27.04
CA LYS A 12 14.50 -17.14 -26.04
C LYS A 12 14.17 -15.86 -26.81
N LYS A 13 12.88 -15.59 -27.01
CA LYS A 13 12.41 -14.31 -27.51
C LYS A 13 12.90 -13.27 -26.51
N GLU A 14 13.79 -12.39 -26.96
CA GLU A 14 14.06 -11.14 -26.26
C GLU A 14 12.70 -10.43 -26.12
N GLU A 15 12.13 -10.45 -24.91
CA GLU A 15 10.99 -9.60 -24.60
C GLU A 15 11.45 -8.16 -24.80
N GLN A 16 11.00 -7.52 -25.88
CA GLN A 16 11.17 -6.09 -26.07
C GLN A 16 10.66 -5.37 -24.82
N GLU A 17 11.52 -4.57 -24.19
CA GLU A 17 11.19 -3.76 -23.01
C GLU A 17 10.09 -2.74 -23.37
N THR A 18 8.85 -3.19 -23.26
CA THR A 18 7.64 -2.42 -23.57
C THR A 18 6.83 -2.22 -22.30
N ILE A 19 6.14 -1.09 -22.20
CA ILE A 19 5.24 -0.82 -21.08
C ILE A 19 4.07 -1.81 -21.17
N LYS A 20 3.94 -2.69 -20.18
CA LYS A 20 2.83 -3.66 -20.08
C LYS A 20 1.71 -3.05 -19.25
N GLU A 21 0.56 -2.81 -19.87
CA GLU A 21 -0.66 -2.45 -19.17
C GLU A 21 -1.21 -3.67 -18.42
N ASN A 22 -1.58 -3.51 -17.15
CA ASN A 22 -2.08 -4.59 -16.33
C ASN A 22 -3.56 -4.35 -16.00
N ASN A 23 -4.40 -5.36 -16.23
CA ASN A 23 -5.81 -5.29 -15.89
C ASN A 23 -5.98 -5.42 -14.37
N ALA A 24 -6.51 -4.38 -13.74
CA ALA A 24 -6.81 -4.40 -12.33
C ALA A 24 -7.83 -5.51 -12.02
N PRO A 25 -7.58 -6.40 -11.05
CA PRO A 25 -8.54 -7.43 -10.69
C PRO A 25 -9.81 -6.80 -10.13
N ARG A 26 -10.96 -7.41 -10.43
CA ARG A 26 -12.26 -6.97 -9.90
C ARG A 26 -12.19 -6.94 -8.38
N ARG A 27 -12.57 -5.81 -7.78
CA ARG A 27 -12.60 -5.65 -6.32
C ARG A 27 -13.61 -6.65 -5.71
N PRO A 28 -13.19 -7.57 -4.83
CA PRO A 28 -14.10 -8.41 -4.07
C PRO A 28 -15.06 -7.58 -3.20
N LYS A 29 -16.19 -8.16 -2.80
CA LYS A 29 -17.13 -7.47 -1.89
C LYS A 29 -16.47 -7.17 -0.53
N VAL A 30 -15.73 -8.15 -0.01
CA VAL A 30 -15.03 -8.11 1.27
C VAL A 30 -13.54 -8.25 1.02
N LEU A 31 -12.74 -7.38 1.61
CA LEU A 31 -11.28 -7.49 1.63
C LEU A 31 -10.83 -7.66 3.08
N GLU A 32 -9.85 -8.52 3.31
CA GLU A 32 -9.11 -8.48 4.58
C GLU A 32 -8.43 -7.13 4.71
N ALA A 33 -8.22 -6.66 5.93
CA ALA A 33 -7.64 -5.35 6.16
C ALA A 33 -6.72 -5.32 7.38
N SER A 34 -5.68 -4.52 7.28
CA SER A 34 -4.81 -4.14 8.39
C SER A 34 -5.10 -2.71 8.82
N VAL A 35 -5.06 -2.46 10.12
CA VAL A 35 -5.23 -1.13 10.72
C VAL A 35 -3.89 -0.66 11.25
N VAL A 36 -3.32 0.33 10.58
CA VAL A 36 -2.06 0.95 10.95
C VAL A 36 -2.33 2.28 11.62
N ARG A 37 -1.92 2.44 12.88
CA ARG A 37 -2.05 3.69 13.64
C ARG A 37 -0.68 4.31 13.83
N PHE A 38 -0.58 5.62 13.67
CA PHE A 38 0.69 6.33 13.79
C PHE A 38 0.45 7.78 14.23
N VAL A 39 1.50 8.39 14.78
CA VAL A 39 1.50 9.79 15.18
C VAL A 39 2.32 10.58 14.19
N ASN A 40 1.80 11.72 13.73
CA ASN A 40 2.54 12.65 12.90
C ASN A 40 2.49 14.06 13.50
N GLY A 41 3.65 14.56 13.96
CA GLY A 41 3.70 15.73 14.81
C GLY A 41 2.92 15.49 16.11
N THR A 42 1.87 16.28 16.32
CA THR A 42 0.95 16.15 17.47
C THR A 42 -0.35 15.44 17.13
N GLU A 43 -0.56 15.04 15.87
CA GLU A 43 -1.81 14.46 15.40
C GLU A 43 -1.72 12.92 15.37
N GLU A 44 -2.76 12.25 15.87
CA GLU A 44 -2.93 10.81 15.70
C GLU A 44 -3.66 10.52 14.38
N TRP A 45 -3.15 9.53 13.63
CA TRP A 45 -3.67 9.12 12.33
C TRP A 45 -3.90 7.62 12.28
N VAL A 46 -4.74 7.21 11.34
CA VAL A 46 -5.01 5.80 11.03
C VAL A 46 -5.03 5.57 9.53
N ALA A 47 -4.50 4.43 9.12
CA ALA A 47 -4.65 3.89 7.78
C ALA A 47 -5.25 2.47 7.87
N VAL A 48 -6.39 2.27 7.22
CA VAL A 48 -6.98 0.95 6.99
C VAL A 48 -6.57 0.51 5.59
N VAL A 49 -5.74 -0.52 5.50
CA VAL A 49 -5.22 -1.04 4.22
C VAL A 49 -5.94 -2.33 3.89
N GLY A 50 -6.75 -2.31 2.82
CA GLY A 50 -7.37 -3.50 2.26
C GLY A 50 -6.34 -4.35 1.51
N ILE A 51 -6.35 -5.65 1.77
CA ILE A 51 -5.37 -6.62 1.29
C ILE A 51 -6.09 -7.60 0.35
N TYR A 52 -5.49 -7.83 -0.81
CA TYR A 52 -5.94 -8.82 -1.78
C TYR A 52 -4.77 -9.71 -2.18
N ASN A 53 -4.91 -11.03 -1.96
CA ASN A 53 -3.86 -12.02 -2.21
C ASN A 53 -2.50 -11.63 -1.60
N GLY A 54 -2.51 -11.19 -0.35
CA GLY A 54 -1.31 -10.81 0.40
C GLY A 54 -0.67 -9.47 -0.03
N ARG A 55 -1.31 -8.70 -0.92
CA ARG A 55 -0.82 -7.39 -1.36
C ARG A 55 -1.77 -6.26 -0.99
N PRO A 56 -1.27 -5.06 -0.64
CA PRO A 56 -2.10 -3.86 -0.53
C PRO A 56 -2.87 -3.63 -1.82
N TYR A 57 -4.19 -3.51 -1.70
CA TYR A 57 -5.13 -3.33 -2.80
C TYR A 57 -5.79 -1.96 -2.74
N GLU A 58 -6.14 -1.50 -1.54
CA GLU A 58 -6.71 -0.17 -1.32
C GLU A 58 -6.31 0.36 0.05
N ILE A 59 -6.38 1.67 0.22
CA ILE A 59 -6.05 2.33 1.48
C ILE A 59 -7.11 3.38 1.80
N PHE A 60 -7.50 3.46 3.08
CA PHE A 60 -8.32 4.51 3.66
C PHE A 60 -7.50 5.14 4.77
N THR A 61 -7.34 6.46 4.78
CA THR A 61 -6.43 7.12 5.72
C THR A 61 -6.91 8.51 6.09
N GLY A 62 -6.75 8.86 7.36
CA GLY A 62 -7.06 10.18 7.89
C GLY A 62 -6.79 10.26 9.39
N LYS A 63 -7.22 11.36 10.02
CA LYS A 63 -7.05 11.56 11.46
C LYS A 63 -7.77 10.46 12.25
N ALA A 64 -7.15 10.01 13.33
CA ALA A 64 -7.66 8.91 14.16
C ALA A 64 -8.97 9.27 14.88
N GLU A 65 -9.22 10.56 15.12
CA GLU A 65 -10.44 11.08 15.74
C GLU A 65 -11.72 10.60 15.02
N GLY A 66 -11.68 10.46 13.69
CA GLY A 66 -12.81 9.98 12.91
C GLY A 66 -13.02 8.46 12.96
N PHE A 67 -12.07 7.68 13.49
CA PHE A 67 -12.06 6.22 13.41
C PHE A 67 -12.30 5.55 14.78
N TYR A 68 -13.56 5.16 15.00
CA TYR A 68 -14.05 4.66 16.28
C TYR A 68 -13.88 3.14 16.45
N ALA A 69 -12.64 2.66 16.42
CA ALA A 69 -12.31 1.28 16.82
C ALA A 69 -11.33 1.28 18.01
N PRO A 70 -11.42 0.32 18.95
CA PRO A 70 -10.44 0.17 20.02
C PRO A 70 -9.00 0.06 19.51
N LYS A 71 -8.03 0.51 20.30
CA LYS A 71 -6.59 0.49 19.91
C LYS A 71 -6.03 -0.91 19.66
N TRP A 72 -6.60 -1.95 20.27
CA TRP A 72 -6.19 -3.34 20.07
C TRP A 72 -6.65 -3.94 18.72
N VAL A 73 -7.56 -3.26 18.00
CA VAL A 73 -7.98 -3.68 16.67
C VAL A 73 -6.90 -3.29 15.66
N THR A 74 -6.14 -4.29 15.22
CA THR A 74 -5.07 -4.16 14.22
C THR A 74 -5.43 -4.80 12.88
N SER A 75 -6.53 -5.55 12.81
CA SER A 75 -6.99 -6.22 11.60
C SER A 75 -8.52 -6.32 11.56
N GLY A 76 -9.06 -6.59 10.38
CA GLY A 76 -10.48 -6.74 10.15
C GLY A 76 -10.80 -6.91 8.67
N TRP A 77 -11.94 -6.40 8.23
CA TRP A 77 -12.40 -6.47 6.85
C TRP A 77 -12.97 -5.14 6.37
N VAL A 78 -12.67 -4.78 5.13
CA VAL A 78 -13.34 -3.68 4.43
C VAL A 78 -14.43 -4.26 3.54
N ILE A 79 -15.68 -3.87 3.79
CA ILE A 79 -16.85 -4.33 3.07
C ILE A 79 -17.35 -3.20 2.17
N LYS A 80 -17.48 -3.46 0.87
CA LYS A 80 -18.12 -2.52 -0.06
C LYS A 80 -19.59 -2.86 -0.24
N ASN A 81 -20.42 -1.87 0.03
CA ASN A 81 -21.85 -1.90 -0.14
C ASN A 81 -22.28 -0.92 -1.23
N ARG A 82 -23.38 -1.25 -1.93
CA ARG A 82 -24.00 -0.41 -2.95
C ARG A 82 -25.26 0.19 -2.34
N LEU A 83 -25.40 1.50 -2.38
CA LEU A 83 -26.58 2.20 -1.87
C LEU A 83 -27.66 2.29 -2.96
N PRO A 84 -28.94 2.56 -2.58
CA PRO A 84 -30.05 2.66 -3.54
C PRO A 84 -29.84 3.75 -4.61
N ASP A 85 -29.14 4.83 -4.28
CA ASP A 85 -28.78 5.91 -5.20
C ASP A 85 -27.64 5.55 -6.18
N GLY A 86 -27.11 4.33 -6.10
CA GLY A 86 -25.98 3.91 -6.92
C GLY A 86 -24.63 4.47 -6.47
N SER A 87 -24.51 5.03 -5.27
CA SER A 87 -23.21 5.33 -4.67
C SER A 87 -22.63 4.09 -3.96
N SER A 88 -21.34 4.13 -3.59
CA SER A 88 -20.70 3.04 -2.83
C SER A 88 -20.44 3.49 -1.40
N ARG A 89 -20.76 2.63 -0.42
CA ARG A 89 -20.40 2.78 0.99
C ARG A 89 -19.35 1.74 1.34
N TYR A 90 -18.32 2.15 2.08
CA TYR A 90 -17.29 1.25 2.58
C TYR A 90 -17.42 1.17 4.09
N ASP A 91 -17.46 -0.04 4.63
CA ASP A 91 -17.62 -0.30 6.05
C ASP A 91 -16.38 -1.05 6.55
N PHE A 92 -16.00 -0.83 7.80
CA PHE A 92 -14.94 -1.60 8.45
C PHE A 92 -15.57 -2.54 9.48
N GLN A 93 -15.26 -3.82 9.39
CA GLN A 93 -15.74 -4.85 10.32
C GLN A 93 -14.55 -5.48 11.04
N PHE A 94 -14.68 -5.74 12.33
CA PHE A 94 -13.67 -6.45 13.12
C PHE A 94 -14.34 -7.41 14.11
N MET A 95 -13.56 -8.35 14.66
CA MET A 95 -14.01 -9.22 15.74
C MET A 95 -13.70 -8.56 17.07
N ASP A 96 -14.69 -8.50 17.96
CA ASP A 96 -14.45 -8.11 19.34
C ASP A 96 -13.76 -9.21 20.15
N LYS A 97 -13.43 -8.90 21.40
CA LYS A 97 -12.74 -9.82 22.31
C LYS A 97 -13.58 -11.05 22.67
N GLU A 98 -14.90 -11.00 22.46
CA GLU A 98 -15.85 -12.09 22.73
C GLU A 98 -16.17 -12.89 21.46
N GLY A 99 -15.63 -12.49 20.31
CA GLY A 99 -15.82 -13.16 19.03
C GLY A 99 -17.05 -12.69 18.25
N TYR A 100 -17.66 -11.55 18.60
CA TYR A 100 -18.75 -10.98 17.80
C TYR A 100 -18.21 -10.00 16.76
N ARG A 101 -18.93 -9.92 15.63
CA ARG A 101 -18.62 -8.96 14.57
C ARG A 101 -19.15 -7.58 14.93
N THR A 102 -18.25 -6.62 15.07
CA THR A 102 -18.59 -5.20 15.17
C THR A 102 -18.37 -4.53 13.83
N THR A 103 -19.35 -3.77 13.35
CA THR A 103 -19.27 -3.07 12.05
C THR A 103 -19.36 -1.57 12.25
N ILE A 104 -18.37 -0.87 11.70
CA ILE A 104 -18.30 0.58 11.61
C ILE A 104 -18.68 0.95 10.17
N GLU A 105 -19.89 1.49 9.99
CA GLU A 105 -20.36 1.88 8.66
C GLU A 105 -19.78 3.21 8.17
N GLY A 106 -19.55 3.31 6.87
CA GLY A 106 -19.13 4.56 6.24
C GLY A 106 -17.69 4.98 6.56
N LEU A 107 -16.76 4.02 6.66
CA LEU A 107 -15.31 4.22 6.74
C LEU A 107 -14.80 5.32 5.80
N SER A 108 -15.27 5.34 4.54
CA SER A 108 -14.85 6.34 3.57
C SER A 108 -15.31 7.78 3.88
N ARG A 109 -16.29 7.97 4.77
CA ARG A 109 -16.78 9.27 5.23
C ARG A 109 -16.14 9.74 6.52
N MET A 110 -15.35 8.87 7.17
CA MET A 110 -14.66 9.17 8.43
C MET A 110 -13.43 10.05 8.24
N PHE A 111 -13.02 10.26 6.99
CA PHE A 111 -11.82 11.00 6.63
C PHE A 111 -12.18 12.18 5.74
N ASP A 112 -11.31 13.18 5.73
CA ASP A 112 -11.45 14.35 4.88
C ASP A 112 -11.64 13.97 3.40
N LYS A 113 -12.52 14.70 2.71
CA LYS A 113 -12.91 14.40 1.32
C LYS A 113 -11.73 14.52 0.35
N GLU A 114 -10.82 15.45 0.60
CA GLU A 114 -9.61 15.62 -0.20
C GLU A 114 -8.69 14.40 -0.05
N TYR A 115 -8.40 13.99 1.19
CA TYR A 115 -7.60 12.80 1.48
C TYR A 115 -8.21 11.53 0.88
N TRP A 116 -9.54 11.42 0.92
CA TRP A 116 -10.24 10.32 0.28
C TRP A 116 -10.05 10.29 -1.24
N ASN A 117 -9.98 11.44 -1.91
CA ASN A 117 -9.72 11.50 -3.35
C ASN A 117 -8.33 10.97 -3.69
N TYR A 118 -7.29 11.37 -2.95
CA TYR A 118 -5.94 10.84 -3.16
C TYR A 118 -5.83 9.36 -2.79
N ALA A 119 -6.48 8.93 -1.71
CA ALA A 119 -6.53 7.52 -1.33
C ALA A 119 -7.15 6.64 -2.43
N LYS A 120 -8.19 7.12 -3.13
CA LYS A 120 -8.76 6.45 -4.31
C LYS A 120 -7.78 6.35 -5.48
N LEU A 121 -7.00 7.41 -5.75
CA LEU A 121 -5.98 7.41 -6.80
C LEU A 121 -4.87 6.40 -6.49
N ILE A 122 -4.34 6.43 -5.26
CA ILE A 122 -3.31 5.48 -4.78
C ILE A 122 -3.84 4.06 -4.83
N SER A 123 -5.09 3.84 -4.41
CA SER A 123 -5.76 2.53 -4.54
C SER A 123 -5.90 2.11 -6.01
N GLY A 124 -6.09 3.04 -6.95
CA GLY A 124 -5.98 2.74 -8.38
C GLY A 124 -4.61 2.17 -8.75
N VAL A 125 -3.56 2.89 -8.38
CA VAL A 125 -2.16 2.51 -8.66
C VAL A 125 -1.82 1.13 -8.06
N LEU A 126 -2.22 0.88 -6.81
CA LEU A 126 -2.03 -0.42 -6.14
C LEU A 126 -2.72 -1.56 -6.90
N ARG A 127 -3.97 -1.35 -7.35
CA ARG A 127 -4.76 -2.36 -8.07
C ARG A 127 -4.18 -2.72 -9.43
N HIS A 128 -3.51 -1.79 -10.10
CA HIS A 128 -2.80 -2.06 -11.35
C HIS A 128 -1.45 -2.77 -11.13
N GLY A 129 -1.11 -3.10 -9.88
CA GLY A 129 0.05 -3.93 -9.56
C GLY A 129 1.37 -3.17 -9.65
N MET A 130 1.36 -1.84 -9.54
CA MET A 130 2.59 -1.08 -9.43
C MET A 130 3.40 -1.57 -8.21
N PRO A 131 4.72 -1.79 -8.34
CA PRO A 131 5.55 -2.20 -7.21
C PRO A 131 5.43 -1.23 -6.03
N LEU A 132 5.28 -1.76 -4.81
CA LEU A 132 5.11 -0.95 -3.59
C LEU A 132 6.21 0.11 -3.39
N PRO A 133 7.51 -0.18 -3.61
CA PRO A 133 8.54 0.86 -3.52
C PRO A 133 8.30 2.04 -4.48
N SER A 134 7.81 1.76 -5.70
CA SER A 134 7.48 2.81 -6.67
C SER A 134 6.23 3.59 -6.28
N VAL A 135 5.22 2.93 -5.69
CA VAL A 135 4.03 3.59 -5.15
C VAL A 135 4.43 4.55 -4.04
N ILE A 136 5.29 4.12 -3.11
CA ILE A 136 5.78 4.95 -2.01
C ILE A 136 6.59 6.14 -2.54
N ASP A 137 7.48 5.92 -3.53
CA ASP A 137 8.22 7.00 -4.16
C ASP A 137 7.28 8.02 -4.84
N LEU A 138 6.23 7.55 -5.53
CA LEU A 138 5.21 8.42 -6.13
C LEU A 138 4.48 9.24 -5.06
N VAL A 139 4.01 8.57 -3.99
CA VAL A 139 3.36 9.23 -2.85
C VAL A 139 4.31 10.28 -2.25
N SER A 140 5.58 9.95 -2.07
CA SER A 140 6.65 10.82 -1.56
C SER A 140 6.91 12.08 -2.39
N LYS A 141 6.46 12.11 -3.64
CA LYS A 141 6.60 13.25 -4.56
C LYS A 141 5.33 14.07 -4.73
N LEU A 142 4.20 13.63 -4.18
CA LEU A 142 2.99 14.45 -4.14
C LEU A 142 3.30 15.77 -3.42
N ARG A 143 3.10 16.88 -4.14
CA ARG A 143 3.20 18.26 -3.64
C ARG A 143 1.81 18.86 -3.78
N LEU A 144 1.23 19.26 -2.66
CA LEU A 144 -0.13 19.77 -2.61
C LEU A 144 -0.11 20.95 -1.63
N ASP A 145 -0.98 21.93 -1.87
CA ASP A 145 -0.81 23.33 -1.43
C ASP A 145 -1.04 23.59 0.08
N SER A 146 -1.01 22.55 0.94
CA SER A 146 -1.26 22.67 2.38
C SER A 146 -0.33 21.80 3.24
N ASP A 147 0.08 22.30 4.41
CA ASP A 147 0.95 21.54 5.34
C ASP A 147 0.28 20.26 5.88
N SER A 148 -1.04 20.25 6.01
CA SER A 148 -1.81 19.10 6.51
C SER A 148 -1.67 17.87 5.60
N ILE A 149 -1.44 18.07 4.30
CA ILE A 149 -1.29 16.98 3.34
C ILE A 149 0.08 16.30 3.41
N ASN A 150 1.13 17.01 3.84
CA ASN A 150 2.44 16.43 4.07
C ASN A 150 2.38 15.42 5.23
N SER A 151 1.58 15.73 6.25
CA SER A 151 1.34 14.82 7.36
C SER A 151 0.58 13.57 6.92
N TRP A 152 -0.49 13.75 6.15
CA TRP A 152 -1.28 12.65 5.58
C TRP A 152 -0.43 11.72 4.70
N LYS A 153 0.36 12.29 3.79
CA LYS A 153 1.24 11.58 2.86
C LYS A 153 2.28 10.72 3.57
N THR A 154 2.94 11.28 4.59
CA THR A 154 3.88 10.53 5.45
C THR A 154 3.18 9.32 6.09
N GLY A 155 1.92 9.50 6.48
CA GLY A 155 1.09 8.43 7.00
C GLY A 155 0.82 7.30 6.01
N VAL A 156 0.49 7.64 4.76
CA VAL A 156 0.33 6.66 3.69
C VAL A 156 1.63 5.90 3.43
N GLU A 157 2.77 6.59 3.37
CA GLU A 157 4.07 5.94 3.19
C GLU A 157 4.36 4.94 4.31
N ARG A 158 4.18 5.35 5.57
CA ARG A 158 4.40 4.48 6.74
C ARG A 158 3.51 3.24 6.68
N ALA A 159 2.23 3.41 6.35
CA ALA A 159 1.29 2.30 6.24
C ALA A 159 1.70 1.31 5.15
N LEU A 160 2.08 1.80 3.95
CA LEU A 160 2.46 0.93 2.84
C LEU A 160 3.82 0.25 3.02
N LYS A 161 4.78 0.89 3.71
CA LYS A 161 6.10 0.31 4.00
C LYS A 161 6.02 -0.98 4.81
N GLN A 162 5.01 -1.14 5.66
CA GLN A 162 4.79 -2.37 6.45
C GLN A 162 4.49 -3.60 5.60
N PHE A 163 4.14 -3.41 4.33
CA PHE A 163 3.84 -4.49 3.39
C PHE A 163 4.97 -4.78 2.41
N ILE A 164 6.12 -4.10 2.55
CA ILE A 164 7.31 -4.44 1.79
C ILE A 164 8.02 -5.60 2.52
N PRO A 165 8.24 -6.75 1.86
CA PRO A 165 8.98 -7.84 2.46
C PRO A 165 10.40 -7.42 2.84
N ASP A 166 10.87 -7.89 3.98
CA ASP A 166 12.25 -7.69 4.40
C ASP A 166 13.22 -8.27 3.36
N GLY A 167 14.34 -7.58 3.16
CA GLY A 167 15.33 -7.91 2.13
C GLY A 167 14.99 -7.38 0.73
N THR A 168 13.85 -6.69 0.53
CA THR A 168 13.52 -6.07 -0.77
C THR A 168 14.57 -5.01 -1.12
N VAL A 169 15.32 -5.26 -2.20
CA VAL A 169 16.39 -4.37 -2.70
C VAL A 169 15.80 -3.24 -3.54
N VAL A 170 16.24 -2.01 -3.29
CA VAL A 170 15.90 -0.83 -4.10
C VAL A 170 17.00 -0.61 -5.15
N ALA A 171 17.02 -1.46 -6.17
CA ALA A 171 18.14 -1.58 -7.12
C ALA A 171 18.57 -0.27 -7.79
N LYS A 172 17.61 0.61 -8.11
CA LYS A 172 17.87 1.87 -8.83
C LYS A 172 18.19 3.06 -7.91
N ALA A 173 18.05 2.92 -6.59
CA ALA A 173 18.28 4.01 -5.65
C ALA A 173 19.75 4.06 -5.20
N GLN A 174 20.30 5.27 -5.11
CA GLN A 174 21.61 5.53 -4.51
C GLN A 174 21.46 5.77 -3.01
N CYS A 175 22.35 5.18 -2.22
CA CYS A 175 22.44 5.50 -0.81
C CYS A 175 22.82 6.98 -0.64
N PRO A 176 22.05 7.79 0.11
CA PRO A 176 22.36 9.21 0.28
C PRO A 176 23.60 9.46 1.14
N ASN A 177 24.07 8.46 1.89
CA ASN A 177 25.26 8.58 2.75
C ASN A 177 26.56 8.18 2.04
N CYS A 178 26.56 7.08 1.26
CA CYS A 178 27.77 6.58 0.61
C CYS A 178 27.73 6.57 -0.94
N GLY A 179 26.61 6.98 -1.55
CA GLY A 179 26.44 7.06 -3.00
C GLY A 179 26.29 5.73 -3.74
N GLN A 180 26.49 4.59 -3.08
CA GLN A 180 26.42 3.26 -3.71
C GLN A 180 24.98 2.91 -4.12
N THR A 181 24.83 2.32 -5.31
CA THR A 181 23.57 1.78 -5.84
C THR A 181 23.37 0.33 -5.44
N GLY A 182 22.12 -0.12 -5.31
CA GLY A 182 21.79 -1.52 -5.05
C GLY A 182 22.09 -2.01 -3.63
N THR A 183 22.52 -1.13 -2.73
CA THR A 183 22.85 -1.44 -1.32
C THR A 183 21.73 -1.10 -0.35
N LEU A 184 20.69 -0.41 -0.84
CA LEU A 184 19.52 -0.06 -0.06
C LEU A 184 18.51 -1.21 -0.03
N VAL A 185 18.16 -1.67 1.16
CA VAL A 185 17.22 -2.77 1.41
C VAL A 185 16.15 -2.34 2.41
N TYR A 186 14.93 -2.82 2.23
CA TYR A 186 13.90 -2.69 3.27
C TYR A 186 14.11 -3.75 4.35
N GLN A 187 14.09 -3.30 5.60
CA GLN A 187 14.14 -4.17 6.77
C GLN A 187 13.33 -3.54 7.90
N GLU A 188 12.36 -4.28 8.45
CA GLU A 188 11.47 -3.85 9.53
C GLU A 188 10.73 -2.54 9.19
N GLY A 189 10.36 -2.36 7.91
CA GLY A 189 9.72 -1.15 7.41
C GLY A 189 10.64 0.08 7.26
N CYS A 190 11.92 -0.03 7.58
CA CYS A 190 12.93 1.01 7.36
C CYS A 190 13.79 0.72 6.12
N LEU A 191 14.32 1.76 5.50
CA LEU A 191 15.29 1.63 4.40
C LEU A 191 16.71 1.65 4.98
N LYS A 192 17.43 0.53 4.91
CA LYS A 192 18.80 0.38 5.44
C LYS A 192 19.81 0.19 4.31
N CYS A 193 21.02 0.72 4.46
CA CYS A 193 22.13 0.51 3.54
C CYS A 193 23.05 -0.58 4.09
N THR A 194 23.24 -1.65 3.32
CA THR A 194 24.12 -2.78 3.69
C THR A 194 25.61 -2.43 3.68
N SER A 195 26.00 -1.28 3.11
CA SER A 195 27.42 -0.90 2.95
C SER A 195 27.92 0.16 3.93
N CYS A 196 27.03 0.97 4.53
CA CYS A 196 27.46 2.11 5.35
C CYS A 196 26.58 2.37 6.58
N ASN A 197 25.72 1.41 6.96
CA ASN A 197 24.79 1.51 8.10
C ASN A 197 23.83 2.70 8.07
N TYR A 198 23.67 3.38 6.93
CA TYR A 198 22.62 4.37 6.75
C TYR A 198 21.26 3.71 6.99
N SER A 199 20.40 4.35 7.77
CA SER A 199 19.01 3.93 7.99
C SER A 199 18.09 5.13 7.87
N LYS A 200 16.99 4.97 7.14
CA LYS A 200 15.88 5.91 7.10
C LYS A 200 14.62 5.20 7.54
N CYS A 201 14.30 5.36 8.82
CA CYS A 201 13.00 5.02 9.36
C CYS A 201 12.07 6.21 9.17
N GLY A 202 10.85 5.92 8.73
CA GLY A 202 9.80 6.92 8.51
C GLY A 202 9.01 7.10 9.78
#